data_AF-A0A7C2S2K6-F1
#
_entry.id   AF-A0A7C2S2K6-F1
#
_cell.length_a   1.000
_cell.length_b   1.000
_cell.length_c   1.000
_cell.angle_alpha   90.00
_cell.angle_beta   90.00
_cell.angle_gamma   90.00
#
_symmetry.space_group_name_H-M   'P 1'
#
loop_
_entity.id
_entity.type
_entity.pdbx_description
1 polymer ?
#
loop_
_entity_poly.entity_id
_entity_poly.type
_entity_poly.pdbx_seq_one_letter_code
_entity_poly.pdbx_strand_id
1 'polypeptide(L)' 'SGYGPIFSELFPTWIRNTAMGSAFNIARGVQFFTPLIITWIAQRHGLAGGISLAAFFALFTGAWVWTLPETKGQKIAV' A
#
# COMPACT_ATOMS: atom_id res chain seq x y z
N SER A 1 -17.25 -0.12 -5.92
CA SER A 1 -16.16 -0.49 -6.85
C SER A 1 -15.08 0.57 -6.80
N GLY A 2 -14.11 0.45 -5.90
CA GLY A 2 -13.10 1.51 -5.66
C GLY A 2 -11.69 1.00 -5.41
N TYR A 3 -11.46 -0.31 -5.53
CA TYR A 3 -10.15 -0.93 -5.41
C TYR A 3 -9.72 -1.42 -6.79
N GLY A 4 -8.48 -1.11 -7.17
CA GLY A 4 -7.95 -1.50 -8.48
C GLY A 4 -7.96 -3.02 -8.67
N PRO A 5 -8.06 -3.50 -9.93
CA PRO A 5 -8.18 -4.92 -10.25
C PRO A 5 -7.06 -5.75 -9.58
N ILE A 6 -5.80 -5.28 -9.67
CA ILE A 6 -4.63 -5.91 -9.03
C ILE A 6 -4.86 -6.24 -7.55
N PHE A 7 -5.48 -5.34 -6.78
CA PHE A 7 -5.68 -5.55 -5.35
C PHE A 7 -6.88 -6.45 -5.06
N SER A 8 -7.97 -6.29 -5.83
CA SER A 8 -9.22 -7.01 -5.58
C SER A 8 -9.22 -8.44 -6.08
N GLU A 9 -8.34 -8.80 -7.02
CA GLU A 9 -8.26 -10.15 -7.58
C GLU A 9 -7.37 -11.10 -6.77
N LEU A 10 -6.55 -10.56 -5.86
CA LEU A 10 -5.70 -11.33 -4.95
C LEU A 10 -6.48 -12.11 -3.89
N PHE A 11 -7.73 -11.71 -3.60
CA PHE A 11 -8.52 -12.29 -2.53
C PHE A 11 -9.70 -13.12 -3.06
N PRO A 12 -9.96 -14.31 -2.49
CA PRO A 12 -11.15 -15.10 -2.78
C PRO A 12 -12.44 -14.32 -2.53
N THR A 13 -13.48 -14.58 -3.32
CA THR A 13 -14.69 -13.74 -3.35
C THR A 13 -15.41 -13.66 -2.01
N TRP A 14 -15.52 -14.77 -1.31
CA TRP A 14 -16.19 -14.88 0.00
C TRP A 14 -15.53 -14.09 1.15
N ILE A 15 -14.21 -13.83 1.13
CA ILE A 15 -13.52 -13.03 2.17
C ILE A 15 -13.01 -11.67 1.68
N ARG A 16 -13.06 -11.42 0.38
CA ARG A 16 -12.46 -10.26 -0.26
C ARG A 16 -12.80 -8.93 0.43
N ASN A 17 -14.06 -8.71 0.80
CA ASN A 17 -14.44 -7.47 1.46
C ASN A 17 -13.78 -7.30 2.84
N THR A 18 -13.71 -8.37 3.63
CA THR A 18 -13.06 -8.40 4.94
C THR A 18 -11.54 -8.27 4.81
N ALA A 19 -10.93 -9.00 3.89
CA ALA A 19 -9.48 -8.99 3.67
C ALA A 19 -8.99 -7.61 3.21
N MET A 20 -9.67 -7.03 2.21
CA MET A 20 -9.38 -5.67 1.75
C MET A 20 -9.61 -4.66 2.88
N GLY A 21 -10.74 -4.74 3.59
CA GLY A 21 -11.04 -3.85 4.72
C GLY A 21 -9.98 -3.89 5.81
N SER A 22 -9.55 -5.09 6.23
CA SER A 22 -8.47 -5.27 7.21
C SER A 22 -7.16 -4.68 6.72
N ALA A 23 -6.76 -4.92 5.47
CA ALA A 23 -5.55 -4.35 4.88
C ALA A 23 -5.59 -2.81 4.90
N PHE A 24 -6.72 -2.19 4.55
CA PHE A 24 -6.87 -0.72 4.62
C PHE A 24 -6.81 -0.20 6.05
N ASN A 25 -7.43 -0.89 7.00
CA ASN A 25 -7.40 -0.46 8.41
C ASN A 25 -6.00 -0.58 9.02
N ILE A 26 -5.27 -1.64 8.69
CA ILE A 26 -3.86 -1.78 9.09
C ILE A 26 -3.03 -0.67 8.45
N ALA A 27 -3.19 -0.40 7.16
CA ALA A 27 -2.50 0.69 6.48
C ALA A 27 -2.80 2.06 7.12
N ARG A 28 -4.04 2.31 7.55
CA ARG A 28 -4.39 3.52 8.31
C ARG A 28 -3.73 3.56 9.70
N GLY A 29 -3.69 2.43 10.39
CA GLY A 29 -2.98 2.31 11.68
C GLY A 29 -1.49 2.61 11.55
N VAL A 30 -0.84 2.14 10.48
CA VAL A 30 0.56 2.46 10.19
C VAL A 30 0.75 3.93 9.81
N GLN A 31 -0.18 4.51 9.03
CA GLN A 31 -0.12 5.91 8.62
C GLN A 31 -0.14 6.90 9.79
N PHE A 32 -0.64 6.51 10.97
CA PHE A 32 -0.57 7.32 12.19
C PHE A 32 0.87 7.71 12.55
N PHE A 33 1.86 6.88 12.24
CA PHE A 33 3.28 7.15 12.53
C PHE A 33 3.95 8.02 11.47
N THR A 34 3.34 8.20 10.30
CA THR A 34 3.92 8.96 9.17
C THR A 34 4.31 10.39 9.56
N PRO A 35 3.45 11.18 10.24
CA PRO A 35 3.82 12.54 10.64
C PRO A 35 5.02 12.56 11.59
N LEU A 36 5.10 11.63 12.54
CA LEU A 36 6.21 11.54 13.50
C LEU A 36 7.53 11.28 12.78
N ILE A 37 7.56 10.34 11.83
CA ILE A 37 8.76 10.00 11.05
C ILE A 37 9.18 11.17 10.16
N ILE A 38 8.23 11.79 9.45
CA ILE A 38 8.51 12.93 8.57
C ILE A 38 9.06 14.11 9.38
N THR A 39 8.45 14.44 10.53
CA THR A 39 8.94 15.53 11.38
C THR A 39 10.35 15.25 11.89
N TRP A 40 10.63 14.02 12.33
CA TRP A 40 11.96 13.64 12.82
C TRP A 40 13.03 13.75 11.72
N ILE A 41 12.73 13.32 10.50
CA ILE A 41 13.63 13.47 9.34
C ILE A 41 13.79 14.95 8.98
N ALA A 42 12.69 15.71 8.98
CA ALA A 42 12.71 17.12 8.63
C ALA A 42 13.56 17.96 9.59
N GLN A 43 13.62 17.60 10.88
CA GLN A 43 14.51 18.24 11.85
C GLN A 43 16.00 18.03 11.55
N ARG A 44 16.38 16.90 10.93
CA ARG A 44 17.78 16.54 10.68
C ARG A 44 18.25 16.85 9.26
N HIS A 45 17.38 16.69 8.27
CA HIS A 45 17.69 16.76 6.85
C HIS A 45 16.84 17.81 6.10
N GLY A 46 16.06 18.62 6.83
CA GLY A 46 15.16 19.61 6.27
C GLY A 46 13.90 19.00 5.65
N LEU A 47 12.94 19.86 5.29
CA LEU A 47 11.66 19.44 4.72
C LEU A 47 11.82 18.63 3.43
N ALA A 48 12.82 18.97 2.60
CA ALA A 48 13.15 18.24 1.38
C ALA A 48 13.49 16.76 1.67
N GLY A 49 14.21 16.46 2.75
CA GLY A 49 14.50 15.09 3.18
C GLY A 49 13.26 14.33 3.65
N GLY A 50 12.31 15.01 4.29
CA GLY A 50 11.02 14.42 4.68
C GLY A 50 10.16 14.06 3.45
N ILE A 51 10.14 14.93 2.43
CA ILE A 51 9.38 14.71 1.19
C ILE A 51 10.03 13.62 0.32
N SER A 52 11.37 13.58 0.24
CA SER A 52 12.08 12.57 -0.56
C SER A 52 11.82 11.15 -0.06
N LEU A 53 11.51 10.96 1.23
CA LEU A 53 11.09 9.68 1.78
C LEU A 53 9.82 9.14 1.09
N ALA A 54 8.85 10.00 0.78
CA ALA A 54 7.65 9.59 0.06
C ALA A 54 7.98 9.11 -1.35
N ALA A 55 8.89 9.80 -2.05
CA ALA A 55 9.36 9.38 -3.37
C ALA A 55 10.09 8.02 -3.30
N PHE A 56 10.92 7.81 -2.28
CA PHE A 56 11.59 6.53 -2.04
C PHE A 56 10.59 5.38 -1.85
N PHE A 57 9.59 5.54 -0.98
CA PHE A 57 8.55 4.53 -0.78
C PHE A 57 7.70 4.30 -2.03
N ALA A 58 7.44 5.33 -2.83
CA ALA A 58 6.71 5.18 -4.09
C ALA A 58 7.48 4.31 -5.09
N LEU A 59 8.79 4.52 -5.24
CA LEU A 59 9.64 3.69 -6.08
C LEU A 59 9.69 2.25 -5.58
N PHE A 60 9.84 2.05 -4.27
CA PHE A 60 9.86 0.72 -3.67
C PHE A 60 8.52 -0.01 -3.86
N THR A 61 7.39 0.69 -3.71
CA THR A 61 6.07 0.14 -3.98
C THR A 61 5.89 -0.20 -5.46
N GLY A 62 6.39 0.63 -6.37
CA GLY A 62 6.44 0.33 -7.80
C GLY A 62 7.26 -0.92 -8.09
N ALA A 63 8.43 -1.06 -7.47
CA ALA A 63 9.27 -2.26 -7.54
C ALA A 63 8.59 -3.51 -6.97
N TRP A 64 7.69 -3.33 -6.00
CA TRP A 64 6.95 -4.44 -5.40
C TRP A 64 5.95 -5.08 -6.36
N VAL A 65 5.47 -4.36 -7.39
CA VAL A 65 4.46 -4.86 -8.33
C VAL A 65 4.90 -6.17 -8.99
N TRP A 66 6.20 -6.34 -9.29
CA TRP A 66 6.73 -7.57 -9.88
C TRP A 66 6.72 -8.80 -8.98
N THR A 67 6.44 -8.63 -7.67
CA THR A 67 6.25 -9.76 -6.75
C THR A 67 4.82 -10.28 -6.74
N LEU A 68 3.87 -9.52 -7.30
CA LEU A 68 2.46 -9.91 -7.33
C LEU A 68 2.19 -10.88 -8.48
N PRO A 69 1.35 -11.91 -8.28
CA PRO A 69 0.95 -12.82 -9.34
C PRO A 69 0.11 -12.10 -10.40
N GLU A 70 0.28 -12.48 -11.66
CA GLU A 70 -0.57 -12.02 -12.77
C GLU A 70 -1.94 -12.72 -12.69
N THR A 71 -2.99 -11.94 -12.44
CA THR A 71 -4.36 -12.43 -12.25
C THR A 71 -5.25 -12.29 -13.49
N LYS A 72 -4.76 -11.66 -14.57
CA LYS A 72 -5.53 -11.43 -15.79
C LYS A 72 -6.08 -12.73 -16.38
N GLY A 73 -7.40 -12.81 -16.50
CA GLY A 73 -8.11 -13.94 -17.10
C GLY A 73 -8.25 -15.17 -16.19
N GLN A 74 -7.80 -15.09 -14.93
CA GLN A 74 -7.99 -16.17 -13.97
C GLN A 74 -9.42 -16.20 -13.44
N LYS A 75 -9.97 -17.41 -13.26
CA LYS A 75 -11.22 -17.60 -12.53
C LYS A 75 -10.93 -17.50 -11.03
N ILE A 76 -11.21 -16.35 -10.46
CA ILE A 76 -11.08 -16.13 -9.02
C ILE A 76 -12.14 -16.98 -8.32
N ALA A 77 -11.71 -17.85 -7.41
CA ALA A 77 -12.60 -18.74 -6.69
C ALA A 77 -13.71 -17.94 -5.99
N VAL A 78 -14.95 -18.42 -6.14
CA VAL A 78 -16.15 -17.83 -5.55
C VAL A 78 -16.22 -18.20 -4.07
#